data_AF-A0A7X2FUC2-F1
#
_entry.id   AF-A0A7X2FUC2-F1
#
_cell.length_a   1.000
_cell.length_b   1.000
_cell.length_c   1.000
_cell.angle_alpha   90.00
_cell.angle_beta   90.00
_cell.angle_gamma   90.00
#
_symmetry.space_group_name_H-M   'P 1'
#
loop_
_entity.id
_entity.type
_entity.pdbx_description
1 polymer ?
#
loop_
_entity_poly.entity_id
_entity_poly.type
_entity_poly.pdbx_seq_one_letter_code
_entity_poly.pdbx_strand_id
1 'polypeptide(L)'
;MDIATVSDLTGLVLVAAIFGGMLFFALVVTPVIFTALKPEVSGVLIRKMFPVYYLYMGVISALATLTITFTHEVDAVILAAVAGLFWVSRQILMPRIDAVRDQKNAEESGPATTSFKRLHRLSVAINLVQLLAVLTVLVRIA
;
A
#
# COMPACT_ATOMS: atom_id res chain seq x y z
N MET A 1 28.68 17.47 -3.99
CA MET A 1 28.07 16.16 -4.27
C MET A 1 27.82 16.07 -5.76
N ASP A 2 28.14 14.94 -6.36
CA ASP A 2 27.74 14.68 -7.74
C ASP A 2 26.25 14.31 -7.83
N ILE A 3 25.73 14.26 -9.05
CA ILE A 3 24.31 13.99 -9.32
C ILE A 3 23.92 12.58 -8.82
N ALA A 4 24.81 11.59 -8.94
CA ALA A 4 24.56 10.23 -8.47
C ALA A 4 24.32 10.20 -6.96
N THR A 5 25.19 10.84 -6.18
CA THR A 5 25.06 10.91 -4.71
C THR A 5 23.77 11.62 -4.29
N VAL A 6 23.37 12.70 -5.00
CA VAL A 6 22.08 13.37 -4.73
C VAL A 6 20.91 12.43 -5.02
N SER A 7 20.98 11.68 -6.12
CA SER A 7 19.98 10.68 -6.49
C SER A 7 19.84 9.61 -5.41
N ASP A 8 20.94 9.04 -4.95
CA ASP A 8 20.91 7.94 -3.98
C ASP A 8 20.37 8.37 -2.62
N LEU A 9 20.80 9.55 -2.12
CA LEU A 9 20.24 10.10 -0.88
C LEU A 9 18.75 10.39 -1.00
N THR A 10 18.32 10.95 -2.14
CA THR A 10 16.90 11.24 -2.38
C THR A 10 16.10 9.93 -2.46
N GLY A 11 16.63 8.93 -3.16
CA GLY A 11 16.06 7.59 -3.25
C GLY A 11 15.91 6.93 -1.88
N LEU A 12 16.96 6.94 -1.07
CA LEU A 12 16.97 6.39 0.28
C LEU A 12 15.89 7.04 1.16
N VAL A 13 15.77 8.37 1.14
CA VAL A 13 14.74 9.11 1.88
C VAL A 13 13.34 8.71 1.43
N LEU A 14 13.09 8.62 0.12
CA LEU A 14 11.79 8.24 -0.41
C LEU A 14 11.43 6.79 -0.07
N VAL A 15 12.36 5.85 -0.21
CA VAL A 15 12.14 4.43 0.12
C VAL A 15 11.90 4.25 1.62
N ALA A 16 12.65 4.96 2.47
CA ALA A 16 12.43 4.97 3.91
C ALA A 16 11.04 5.54 4.27
N ALA A 17 10.60 6.60 3.59
CA ALA A 17 9.27 7.18 3.77
C ALA A 17 8.14 6.22 3.36
N ILE A 18 8.32 5.46 2.26
CA ILE A 18 7.36 4.42 1.85
C ILE A 18 7.29 3.33 2.92
N PHE A 19 8.45 2.78 3.32
CA PHE A 19 8.51 1.72 4.33
C PHE A 19 7.89 2.14 5.66
N GLY A 20 8.32 3.28 6.19
CA GLY A 20 7.80 3.84 7.43
C GLY A 20 6.32 4.17 7.35
N GLY A 21 5.86 4.73 6.22
CA GLY A 21 4.46 5.04 5.99
C GLY A 21 3.57 3.80 5.94
N MET A 22 4.02 2.72 5.29
CA MET A 22 3.32 1.44 5.28
C MET A 22 3.23 0.82 6.68
N LEU A 23 4.34 0.78 7.42
CA LEU A 23 4.36 0.28 8.80
C LEU A 23 3.45 1.12 9.71
N PHE A 24 3.53 2.44 9.64
CA PHE A 24 2.71 3.33 10.44
C PHE A 24 1.22 3.13 10.13
N PHE A 25 0.85 3.01 8.86
CA PHE A 25 -0.54 2.78 8.48
C PHE A 25 -1.06 1.42 8.99
N ALA A 26 -0.25 0.36 8.87
CA ALA A 26 -0.63 -0.99 9.25
C ALA A 26 -0.65 -1.22 10.77
N LEU A 27 0.34 -0.68 11.49
CA LEU A 27 0.55 -0.96 12.92
C LEU A 27 -0.06 0.09 13.84
N VAL A 28 -0.27 1.32 13.36
CA VAL A 28 -0.78 2.42 14.19
C VAL A 28 -2.15 2.88 13.70
N VAL A 29 -2.24 3.36 12.45
CA VAL A 29 -3.48 3.98 11.96
C VAL A 29 -4.64 3.00 11.94
N THR A 30 -4.45 1.84 11.32
CA THR A 30 -5.53 0.85 11.17
C THR A 30 -6.00 0.29 12.53
N PRO A 31 -5.11 -0.13 13.44
CA PRO A 31 -5.52 -0.59 14.77
C PRO A 31 -6.22 0.51 15.57
N VAL A 32 -5.67 1.73 15.62
CA VAL A 32 -6.27 2.85 16.35
C VAL A 32 -7.69 3.14 15.86
N ILE A 33 -7.92 3.13 14.55
CA ILE A 33 -9.27 3.33 13.98
C ILE A 33 -10.24 2.25 14.45
N PHE A 34 -9.83 0.98 14.42
CA PHE A 34 -10.72 -0.13 14.80
C PHE A 34 -10.91 -0.27 16.31
N THR A 35 -9.95 0.19 17.13
CA THR A 35 -10.09 0.15 18.60
C THR A 35 -10.79 1.39 19.17
N ALA A 36 -10.66 2.55 18.53
CA ALA A 36 -11.20 3.82 19.05
C ALA A 36 -12.64 4.11 18.59
N LEU A 37 -13.10 3.51 17.49
CA LEU A 37 -14.40 3.83 16.88
C LEU A 37 -15.31 2.61 16.83
N LYS A 38 -16.62 2.87 16.90
CA LYS A 38 -17.64 1.83 16.69
C LYS A 38 -17.56 1.27 15.25
N PRO A 39 -17.92 -0.02 15.02
CA PRO A 39 -17.81 -0.67 13.72
C PRO A 39 -18.45 0.09 12.55
N GLU A 40 -19.58 0.76 12.80
CA GLU A 40 -20.32 1.52 11.78
C GLU A 40 -19.52 2.73 11.28
N VAL A 41 -18.72 3.34 12.16
CA VAL A 41 -17.92 4.54 11.87
C VAL A 41 -16.54 4.16 11.34
N SER A 42 -15.88 3.17 11.94
CA SER A 42 -14.54 2.72 11.53
C SER A 42 -14.53 2.22 10.08
N GLY A 43 -15.56 1.47 9.68
CA GLY A 43 -15.73 1.00 8.31
C GLY A 43 -15.90 2.11 7.28
N VAL A 44 -16.52 3.23 7.64
CA VAL A 44 -16.67 4.41 6.76
C VAL A 44 -15.37 5.20 6.69
N LEU A 45 -14.69 5.40 7.82
CA LEU A 45 -13.43 6.13 7.86
C LEU A 45 -12.35 5.42 7.03
N ILE A 46 -12.16 4.11 7.25
CA ILE A 46 -11.08 3.37 6.59
C ILE A 46 -11.26 3.32 5.06
N ARG A 47 -12.51 3.24 4.57
CA ARG A 47 -12.82 3.36 3.13
C ARG A 47 -12.38 4.68 2.53
N LYS A 48 -12.52 5.78 3.27
CA LYS A 48 -12.12 7.11 2.79
C LYS A 48 -10.60 7.25 2.82
N MET A 49 -9.94 6.62 3.79
CA MET A 49 -8.49 6.67 3.95
C MET A 49 -7.75 5.82 2.91
N PHE A 50 -8.23 4.62 2.58
CA PHE A 50 -7.53 3.74 1.65
C PHE A 50 -7.23 4.38 0.28
N PRO A 51 -8.17 5.01 -0.45
CA PRO A 51 -7.88 5.64 -1.76
C PRO A 51 -6.78 6.69 -1.69
N VAL A 52 -6.71 7.44 -0.59
CA VAL A 52 -5.69 8.46 -0.34
C VAL A 52 -4.36 7.79 -0.03
N TYR A 53 -4.35 6.78 0.84
CA TYR A 53 -3.16 5.97 1.17
C TYR A 53 -2.54 5.31 -0.07
N TYR A 54 -3.34 4.58 -0.87
CA TYR A 54 -2.83 3.92 -2.06
C TYR A 54 -2.31 4.92 -3.10
N LEU A 55 -2.96 6.07 -3.25
CA LEU A 55 -2.50 7.12 -4.17
C LEU A 55 -1.17 7.70 -3.70
N TYR A 56 -1.09 8.11 -2.43
CA TYR A 56 0.11 8.69 -1.83
C TYR A 56 1.31 7.73 -1.92
N MET A 57 1.13 6.48 -1.48
CA MET A 57 2.20 5.48 -1.53
C MET A 57 2.58 5.12 -2.97
N GLY A 58 1.62 5.03 -3.88
CA GLY A 58 1.88 4.78 -5.30
C GLY A 58 2.70 5.89 -5.95
N VAL A 59 2.35 7.15 -5.71
CA VAL A 59 3.08 8.31 -6.24
C VAL A 59 4.50 8.35 -5.69
N ILE A 60 4.70 8.19 -4.38
CA ILE A 60 6.05 8.22 -3.79
C ILE A 60 6.88 7.04 -4.30
N SER A 61 6.29 5.86 -4.47
CA SER A 61 6.98 4.71 -5.06
C SER A 61 7.42 4.98 -6.52
N ALA A 62 6.59 5.66 -7.31
CA ALA A 62 6.95 6.06 -8.67
C ALA A 62 8.07 7.12 -8.68
N LEU A 63 8.03 8.11 -7.78
CA LEU A 63 9.11 9.09 -7.64
C LEU A 63 10.43 8.43 -7.21
N ALA A 64 10.38 7.50 -6.25
CA ALA A 64 11.55 6.73 -5.81
C ALA A 64 12.15 5.93 -6.97
N THR A 65 11.29 5.27 -7.77
CA THR A 65 11.68 4.55 -9.00
C THR A 65 12.47 5.45 -9.94
N LEU A 66 11.91 6.62 -10.30
CA LEU A 66 12.55 7.57 -11.22
C LEU A 66 13.88 8.10 -10.67
N THR A 67 13.99 8.23 -9.35
CA THR A 67 15.19 8.77 -8.70
C THR A 67 16.35 7.77 -8.74
N ILE A 68 16.10 6.48 -8.51
CA ILE A 68 17.18 5.48 -8.42
C ILE A 68 17.38 4.70 -9.73
N THR A 69 16.62 4.97 -10.79
CA THR A 69 16.65 4.17 -12.02
C THR A 69 17.99 4.12 -12.73
N PHE A 70 18.88 5.09 -12.50
CA PHE A 70 20.21 5.16 -13.13
C PHE A 70 21.34 4.66 -12.21
N THR A 71 21.05 4.44 -10.93
CA THR A 71 22.04 4.00 -9.92
C THR A 71 21.74 2.59 -9.39
N HIS A 72 20.47 2.20 -9.35
CA HIS A 72 19.98 0.92 -8.83
C HIS A 72 18.89 0.33 -9.74
N GLU A 73 19.25 -0.09 -10.95
CA GLU A 73 18.30 -0.55 -11.98
C GLU A 73 17.36 -1.66 -11.50
N VAL A 74 17.88 -2.69 -10.83
CA VAL A 74 17.09 -3.82 -10.32
C VAL A 74 16.09 -3.35 -9.26
N ASP A 75 16.52 -2.50 -8.35
CA ASP A 75 15.67 -2.00 -7.26
C ASP A 75 14.63 -1.00 -7.77
N ALA A 76 14.95 -0.23 -8.82
CA ALA A 76 13.98 0.60 -9.53
C ALA A 76 12.86 -0.23 -10.15
N VAL A 77 13.16 -1.38 -10.79
CA VAL A 77 12.14 -2.29 -11.33
C VAL A 77 11.24 -2.83 -10.20
N ILE A 78 11.80 -3.15 -9.05
CA ILE A 78 11.03 -3.59 -7.87
C ILE A 78 10.08 -2.47 -7.41
N LEU A 79 10.58 -1.24 -7.26
CA LEU A 79 9.76 -0.08 -6.86
C LEU A 79 8.69 0.25 -7.91
N ALA A 80 8.97 0.08 -9.20
CA ALA A 80 7.99 0.25 -10.26
C ALA A 80 6.85 -0.76 -10.13
N ALA A 81 7.17 -2.03 -9.85
CA ALA A 81 6.18 -3.06 -9.57
C ALA A 81 5.35 -2.74 -8.31
N VAL A 82 6.00 -2.25 -7.24
CA VAL A 82 5.33 -1.80 -6.02
C VAL A 82 4.35 -0.64 -6.31
N ALA A 83 4.78 0.37 -7.07
CA ALA A 83 3.93 1.48 -7.50
C ALA A 83 2.72 0.99 -8.31
N GLY A 84 2.95 0.09 -9.26
CA GLY A 84 1.92 -0.56 -10.06
C GLY A 84 0.91 -1.33 -9.19
N LEU A 85 1.37 -2.06 -8.18
CA LEU A 85 0.51 -2.78 -7.25
C LEU A 85 -0.32 -1.84 -6.36
N PHE A 86 0.21 -0.68 -5.95
CA PHE A 86 -0.59 0.35 -5.26
C PHE A 86 -1.70 0.86 -6.18
N TRP A 87 -1.39 1.10 -7.45
CA TRP A 87 -2.37 1.53 -8.45
C TRP A 87 -3.45 0.48 -8.70
N VAL A 88 -3.06 -0.78 -8.94
CA VAL A 88 -4.00 -1.91 -9.12
C VAL A 88 -4.87 -2.11 -7.88
N SER A 89 -4.29 -2.01 -6.69
CA SER A 89 -5.04 -2.13 -5.44
C SER A 89 -6.08 -1.03 -5.31
N ARG A 90 -5.73 0.21 -5.69
CA ARG A 90 -6.63 1.36 -5.67
C ARG A 90 -7.77 1.25 -6.69
N GLN A 91 -7.44 0.95 -7.94
CA GLN A 91 -8.37 1.07 -9.07
C GLN A 91 -9.21 -0.19 -9.28
N ILE A 92 -8.71 -1.36 -8.87
CA ILE A 92 -9.35 -2.65 -9.18
C ILE A 92 -9.78 -3.35 -7.90
N LEU A 93 -8.84 -3.55 -6.96
CA LEU A 93 -9.11 -4.41 -5.81
C LEU A 93 -10.08 -3.76 -4.82
N MET A 94 -9.89 -2.48 -4.51
CA MET A 94 -10.73 -1.76 -3.57
C MET A 94 -12.20 -1.62 -4.03
N PRO A 95 -12.50 -1.20 -5.28
CA PRO A 95 -13.90 -1.15 -5.75
C PRO A 95 -14.58 -2.52 -5.68
N ARG A 96 -13.84 -3.61 -5.97
CA ARG A 96 -14.37 -4.97 -5.87
C ARG A 96 -14.64 -5.39 -4.43
N ILE A 97 -13.74 -5.07 -3.50
CA ILE A 97 -13.93 -5.34 -2.07
C ILE A 97 -15.17 -4.61 -1.56
N ASP A 98 -15.30 -3.33 -1.89
CA ASP A 98 -16.44 -2.50 -1.48
C ASP A 98 -17.76 -3.03 -2.05
N ALA A 99 -17.80 -3.39 -3.33
CA ALA A 99 -19.01 -3.95 -3.96
C ALA A 99 -19.46 -5.26 -3.30
N VAL A 100 -18.53 -6.18 -3.02
CA VAL A 100 -18.86 -7.46 -2.36
C VAL A 100 -19.25 -7.24 -0.88
N ARG A 101 -18.68 -6.23 -0.21
CA ARG A 101 -19.05 -5.88 1.15
C ARG A 101 -20.46 -5.29 1.24
N ASP A 102 -20.81 -4.44 0.29
CA ASP A 102 -22.15 -3.83 0.23
C ASP A 102 -23.21 -4.91 -0.04
N GLN A 103 -22.89 -5.96 -0.81
CA GLN A 103 -23.72 -7.16 -0.96
C GLN A 103 -23.79 -8.01 0.32
N LYS A 104 -22.66 -8.19 1.03
CA LYS A 104 -22.63 -8.92 2.31
C LYS A 104 -23.57 -8.31 3.36
N ASN A 105 -23.68 -6.99 3.41
CA ASN A 105 -24.56 -6.33 4.38
C ASN A 105 -26.05 -6.64 4.14
N ALA A 106 -26.42 -7.19 2.98
CA ALA A 106 -27.76 -7.69 2.67
C ALA A 106 -27.95 -9.19 2.97
N GLU A 107 -26.86 -9.96 3.11
CA GLU A 107 -26.87 -11.41 3.39
C GLU A 107 -25.77 -11.77 4.42
N GLU A 108 -26.15 -11.91 5.70
CA GLU A 108 -25.21 -12.19 6.80
C GLU A 108 -24.42 -13.51 6.62
N SER A 109 -25.00 -14.48 5.91
CA SER A 109 -24.39 -15.78 5.60
C SER A 109 -24.66 -16.18 4.16
N GLY A 110 -23.63 -16.15 3.31
CA GLY A 110 -23.78 -16.44 1.88
C GLY A 110 -22.47 -16.31 1.08
N PRO A 111 -22.49 -16.56 -0.24
CA PRO A 111 -21.33 -16.48 -1.13
C PRO A 111 -20.58 -15.14 -1.05
N ALA A 112 -21.30 -14.04 -0.82
CA ALA A 112 -20.74 -12.70 -0.65
C ALA A 112 -19.76 -12.60 0.53
N THR A 113 -20.06 -13.25 1.66
CA THR A 113 -19.16 -13.27 2.83
C THR A 113 -17.85 -13.98 2.53
N THR A 114 -17.89 -15.09 1.79
CA THR A 114 -16.68 -15.84 1.40
C THR A 114 -15.83 -15.04 0.41
N SER A 115 -16.47 -14.42 -0.59
CA SER A 115 -15.80 -13.57 -1.58
C SER A 115 -15.14 -12.35 -0.93
N PHE A 116 -15.82 -11.70 0.03
CA PHE A 116 -15.24 -10.58 0.79
C PHE A 116 -13.97 -11.01 1.53
N LYS A 117 -14.03 -12.13 2.27
CA LYS A 117 -12.87 -12.65 3.01
C LYS A 117 -11.69 -12.96 2.09
N ARG A 118 -11.94 -13.53 0.90
CA ARG A 118 -10.90 -13.82 -0.10
C ARG A 118 -10.26 -12.55 -0.64
N LEU A 119 -11.06 -11.58 -1.11
CA LEU A 119 -10.55 -10.34 -1.67
C LEU A 119 -9.80 -9.50 -0.62
N HIS A 120 -10.32 -9.45 0.61
CA HIS A 120 -9.65 -8.76 1.71
C HIS A 120 -8.30 -9.41 2.07
N ARG A 121 -8.25 -10.76 2.17
CA ARG A 121 -6.97 -11.46 2.41
C ARG A 121 -5.98 -11.23 1.27
N LEU A 122 -6.45 -11.23 0.03
CA LEU A 122 -5.62 -10.93 -1.13
C LEU A 122 -5.04 -9.52 -1.06
N SER A 123 -5.83 -8.50 -0.69
CA SER A 123 -5.32 -7.13 -0.56
C SER A 123 -4.27 -7.00 0.53
N VAL A 124 -4.47 -7.67 1.66
CA VAL A 124 -3.50 -7.70 2.76
C VAL A 124 -2.21 -8.40 2.34
N ALA A 125 -2.33 -9.54 1.64
CA ALA A 125 -1.16 -10.27 1.13
C ALA A 125 -0.36 -9.46 0.12
N ILE A 126 -1.03 -8.77 -0.82
CA ILE A 126 -0.37 -7.85 -1.77
C ILE A 126 0.37 -6.75 -1.00
N ASN A 127 -0.26 -6.13 0.00
CA ASN A 127 0.38 -5.06 0.74
C ASN A 127 1.57 -5.54 1.59
N LEU A 128 1.50 -6.76 2.13
CA LEU A 128 2.63 -7.39 2.82
C LEU A 128 3.79 -7.68 1.85
N VAL A 129 3.51 -8.21 0.66
CA VAL A 129 4.53 -8.42 -0.37
C VAL A 129 5.18 -7.10 -0.78
N GLN A 130 4.40 -6.04 -0.96
CA GLN A 130 4.92 -4.70 -1.22
C GLN A 130 5.82 -4.22 -0.08
N LEU A 131 5.42 -4.42 1.18
CA LEU A 131 6.21 -4.02 2.35
C LEU A 131 7.58 -4.72 2.39
N LEU A 132 7.60 -6.04 2.15
CA LEU A 132 8.83 -6.83 2.11
C LEU A 132 9.73 -6.43 0.92
N ALA A 133 9.14 -6.13 -0.23
CA ALA A 133 9.86 -5.64 -1.40
C ALA A 133 10.52 -4.28 -1.11
N VAL A 134 9.77 -3.33 -0.54
CA VAL A 134 10.30 -2.01 -0.15
C VAL A 134 11.39 -2.15 0.92
N LEU A 135 11.22 -3.02 1.91
CA LEU A 135 12.28 -3.30 2.90
C LEU A 135 13.55 -3.85 2.24
N THR A 136 13.38 -4.77 1.29
CA THR A 136 14.52 -5.34 0.56
C THR A 136 15.28 -4.27 -0.20
N VAL A 137 14.56 -3.38 -0.89
CA VAL A 137 15.18 -2.22 -1.59
C VAL A 137 15.86 -1.30 -0.58
N LEU A 138 15.19 -0.96 0.52
CA LEU A 138 15.74 -0.08 1.56
C LEU A 138 17.08 -0.59 2.09
N VAL A 139 17.19 -1.89 2.35
CA VAL A 139 18.43 -2.50 2.86
C VAL A 139 19.54 -2.54 1.79
N ARG A 140 19.18 -2.61 0.50
CA ARG A 140 20.16 -2.69 -0.61
C ARG A 140 20.76 -1.35 -1.00
N ILE A 141 20.02 -0.26 -0.80
CA ILE A 141 20.43 1.10 -1.22
C ILE A 141 20.90 1.97 -0.05
N ALA A 142 20.85 1.46 1.19
CA ALA A 142 21.35 2.12 2.40
C ALA A 142 22.82 1.81 2.66
#